data_AF-A0A1S1Y287-F1
#
_entry.id   AF-A0A1S1Y287-F1
#
_cell.length_a   1.000
_cell.length_b   1.000
_cell.length_c   1.000
_cell.angle_alpha   90.00
_cell.angle_beta   90.00
_cell.angle_gamma   90.00
#
_symmetry.space_group_name_H-M   'P 1'
#
loop_
_entity.id
_entity.type
_entity.pdbx_description
1 polymer ?
#
loop_
_entity_poly.entity_id
_entity_poly.type
_entity_poly.pdbx_seq_one_letter_code
_entity_poly.pdbx_strand_id
1 'polypeptide(L)'
;MLFPIHSIELALNDARKHRQDQALDETPGQTATVNRLLSHVEPIAWNSRCVDVLDHFIRHEDLPAVAIVDADRMPVGIMDRGRIIEIFLRPFARDLLYKKRIAEIMDANPIVVDINAGIDDVARIIIDAGMRHMVNGFIILRDGAYAGMATGHALLEEITQRKQRDLYLLAHYDQLTGLPNRLLFKDRLEQACRAALRSGRMLGLIFVDLDRFKYINDSLGHSVGDRLLQTVAERLTQCVRHSDTVSRLGGDEFVIILPNLESEAAAVTVADHIVAALDQPMPVYDHALQVTASMGIVLYPLHDNSAEGLIRKADAAMYQAKQLGRNRYALYSEHFDDGLRERMLLEAELRGALGNGEFSLHYQPQIQLSDQRVVGVEALLRWQHATLGAISPAEFIPIAEETGQIHDIGDWVLRQACRQHLSWIAAGLPALRMSVNISAKQFEQPGFAGRVAQLIAETGMIPEHLELELTEGAVMTHADRAAQTLGELRSLGVKLAIDDFGTGYSSLSYLRTFPINKIKIDQSFIRDIENTPANEAIVKAIIALGNSLGLETIAEGVENLAELECVKSHQCHEVQGYHFARPLAPGDFVTWHREFLGTAAA
;
A
#
# COMPACT_ATOMS: atom_id res chain seq x y z
N MET A 1 43.35 28.28 8.66
CA MET A 1 43.74 27.03 7.97
C MET A 1 42.48 26.19 7.83
N LEU A 2 41.91 26.15 6.62
CA LEU A 2 40.78 25.29 6.28
C LEU A 2 41.34 23.90 5.99
N PHE A 3 40.91 22.89 6.75
CA PHE A 3 41.24 21.49 6.47
C PHE A 3 40.52 21.05 5.18
N PRO A 4 41.19 20.35 4.25
CA PRO A 4 40.59 19.92 3.00
C PRO A 4 39.65 18.72 3.22
N ILE A 5 38.42 18.88 2.73
CA ILE A 5 37.28 17.94 2.80
C ILE A 5 37.63 16.52 2.29
N HIS A 6 38.65 16.39 1.44
CA HIS A 6 39.11 15.10 0.91
C HIS A 6 39.70 14.15 1.97
N SER A 7 40.15 14.68 3.11
CA SER A 7 40.72 13.88 4.21
C SER A 7 39.66 13.10 5.00
N ILE A 8 38.40 13.56 4.95
CA ILE A 8 37.25 12.94 5.63
C ILE A 8 36.70 11.77 4.79
N GLU A 9 36.72 11.89 3.45
CA GLU A 9 36.26 10.85 2.53
C GLU A 9 37.14 9.59 2.54
N LEU A 10 38.47 9.76 2.64
CA LEU A 10 39.40 8.64 2.78
C LEU A 10 39.26 7.96 4.16
N ALA A 11 39.09 8.73 5.23
CA ALA A 11 38.88 8.17 6.58
C ALA A 11 37.54 7.42 6.71
N LEU A 12 36.48 7.88 6.02
CA LEU A 12 35.17 7.21 6.00
C LEU A 12 35.18 5.92 5.16
N ASN A 13 35.98 5.86 4.09
CA ASN A 13 36.11 4.66 3.26
C ASN A 13 36.97 3.58 3.93
N ASP A 14 38.05 3.95 4.63
CA ASP A 14 38.83 3.00 5.44
C ASP A 14 38.03 2.48 6.65
N ALA A 15 37.21 3.35 7.28
CA ALA A 15 36.28 2.93 8.33
C ALA A 15 35.15 2.02 7.82
N ARG A 16 34.69 2.19 6.57
CA ARG A 16 33.71 1.30 5.93
C ARG A 16 34.29 -0.09 5.64
N LYS A 17 35.53 -0.14 5.15
CA LYS A 17 36.19 -1.40 4.81
C LYS A 17 36.53 -2.24 6.03
N HIS A 18 36.92 -1.61 7.15
CA HIS A 18 37.13 -2.33 8.42
C HIS A 18 35.82 -2.70 9.15
N ARG A 19 34.72 -1.97 8.94
CA ARG A 19 33.41 -2.30 9.54
C ARG A 19 32.63 -3.34 8.76
N GLN A 20 32.83 -3.48 7.45
CA GLN A 20 32.14 -4.49 6.63
C GLN A 20 32.57 -5.92 6.99
N ASP A 21 33.82 -6.12 7.42
CA ASP A 21 34.31 -7.42 7.89
C ASP A 21 33.84 -7.78 9.31
N GLN A 22 33.32 -6.82 10.09
CA GLN A 22 32.75 -7.04 11.44
C GLN A 22 31.21 -7.02 11.49
N ALA A 23 30.55 -6.47 10.47
CA ALA A 23 29.09 -6.35 10.41
C ALA A 23 28.38 -7.63 9.95
N LEU A 24 29.11 -8.70 9.62
CA LEU A 24 28.55 -9.96 9.14
C LEU A 24 28.01 -10.89 10.25
N ASP A 25 28.04 -10.47 11.52
CA ASP A 25 27.69 -11.32 12.67
C ASP A 25 26.52 -10.81 13.55
N GLU A 26 25.81 -9.75 13.14
CA GLU A 26 24.71 -9.17 13.93
C GLU A 26 23.33 -9.65 13.48
N THR A 27 22.78 -10.65 14.18
CA THR A 27 21.33 -10.92 14.19
C THR A 27 20.56 -9.76 14.86
N PRO A 28 19.47 -9.26 14.27
CA PRO A 28 18.63 -8.23 14.88
C PRO A 28 18.04 -8.73 16.19
N GLY A 29 18.40 -8.09 17.31
CA GLY A 29 17.91 -8.42 18.66
C GLY A 29 18.98 -8.58 19.75
N GLN A 30 20.28 -8.63 19.41
CA GLN A 30 21.34 -8.66 20.42
C GLN A 30 21.56 -7.27 21.05
N THR A 31 21.47 -7.20 22.38
CA THR A 31 21.77 -6.01 23.17
C THR A 31 23.26 -5.70 23.05
N ALA A 32 23.62 -4.48 22.65
CA ALA A 32 25.03 -4.09 22.57
C ALA A 32 25.69 -4.18 23.96
N THR A 33 26.79 -4.93 24.05
CA THR A 33 27.47 -5.23 25.31
C THR A 33 28.70 -4.35 25.53
N VAL A 34 29.13 -4.28 26.78
CA VAL A 34 30.30 -3.52 27.23
C VAL A 34 31.61 -4.01 26.58
N ASN A 35 31.64 -5.20 25.98
CA ASN A 35 32.77 -5.72 25.21
C ASN A 35 33.32 -4.70 24.18
N ARG A 36 32.44 -3.90 23.56
CA ARG A 36 32.83 -2.87 22.58
C ARG A 36 33.63 -1.71 23.17
N LEU A 37 33.52 -1.50 24.48
CA LEU A 37 34.16 -0.41 25.21
C LEU A 37 35.49 -0.85 25.86
N LEU A 38 35.84 -2.13 25.75
CA LEU A 38 36.99 -2.72 26.44
C LEU A 38 38.30 -2.09 25.95
N SER A 39 38.97 -1.35 26.84
CA SER A 39 40.36 -0.94 26.69
C SER A 39 41.26 -1.83 27.56
N HIS A 40 42.30 -2.40 26.95
CA HIS A 40 43.27 -3.21 27.67
C HIS A 40 44.28 -2.30 28.38
N VAL A 41 44.06 -2.08 29.68
CA VAL A 41 44.99 -1.40 30.58
C VAL A 41 45.63 -2.45 31.49
N GLU A 42 46.95 -2.45 31.63
CA GLU A 42 47.63 -3.39 32.53
C GLU A 42 47.27 -3.08 34.00
N PRO A 43 46.76 -4.05 34.77
CA PRO A 43 46.35 -3.79 36.15
C PRO A 43 47.57 -3.74 37.08
N ILE A 44 47.45 -3.03 38.20
CA ILE A 44 48.50 -2.92 39.20
C ILE A 44 48.20 -3.83 40.39
N ALA A 45 49.22 -4.54 40.90
CA ALA A 45 49.06 -5.37 42.08
C ALA A 45 48.77 -4.53 43.34
N TRP A 46 47.82 -4.96 44.18
CA TRP A 46 47.39 -4.26 45.40
C TRP A 46 48.50 -3.94 46.42
N ASN A 47 49.60 -4.69 46.37
CA ASN A 47 50.76 -4.52 47.24
C ASN A 47 51.83 -3.55 46.68
N SER A 48 51.61 -2.97 45.50
CA SER A 48 52.51 -1.99 44.87
C SER A 48 52.65 -0.74 45.73
N ARG A 49 53.81 -0.08 45.69
CA ARG A 49 54.02 1.17 46.43
C ARG A 49 53.35 2.33 45.72
N CYS A 50 52.88 3.32 46.47
CA CYS A 50 52.24 4.50 45.88
C CYS A 50 53.15 5.25 44.89
N VAL A 51 54.47 5.21 45.10
CA VAL A 51 55.46 5.84 44.20
C VAL A 51 55.52 5.14 42.84
N ASP A 52 55.46 3.80 42.82
CA ASP A 52 55.51 3.02 41.58
C ASP A 52 54.25 3.27 40.72
N VAL A 53 53.10 3.45 41.38
CA VAL A 53 51.84 3.80 40.72
C VAL A 53 51.86 5.22 40.18
N LEU A 54 52.45 6.16 40.92
CA LEU A 54 52.65 7.53 40.42
C LEU A 54 53.56 7.53 39.18
N ASP A 55 54.68 6.81 39.23
CA ASP A 55 55.61 6.66 38.10
C ASP A 55 54.92 6.02 36.89
N HIS A 56 54.02 5.05 37.12
CA HIS A 56 53.21 4.46 36.06
C HIS A 56 52.32 5.51 35.36
N PHE A 57 51.64 6.38 36.10
CA PHE A 57 50.84 7.49 35.54
C PHE A 57 51.65 8.62 34.91
N ILE A 58 52.92 8.78 35.31
CA ILE A 58 53.85 9.72 34.65
C ILE A 58 54.28 9.17 33.30
N ARG A 59 54.48 7.84 33.19
CA ARG A 59 54.86 7.19 31.93
C ARG A 59 53.71 7.02 30.94
N HIS A 60 52.47 6.99 31.44
CA HIS A 60 51.26 6.82 30.66
C HIS A 60 50.28 7.96 30.95
N GLU A 61 50.55 9.13 30.36
CA GLU A 61 49.78 10.35 30.61
C GLU A 61 48.32 10.27 30.13
N ASP A 62 48.03 9.32 29.25
CA ASP A 62 46.73 9.02 28.65
C ASP A 62 45.83 8.14 29.52
N LEU A 63 46.37 7.50 30.57
CA LEU A 63 45.59 6.67 31.50
C LEU A 63 44.88 7.53 32.56
N PRO A 64 43.54 7.62 32.55
CA PRO A 64 42.80 8.37 33.58
C PRO A 64 42.80 7.64 34.93
N ALA A 65 42.80 6.30 34.90
CA ALA A 65 42.80 5.44 36.07
C ALA A 65 43.39 4.07 35.75
N VAL A 66 43.73 3.32 36.79
CA VAL A 66 44.20 1.92 36.71
C VAL A 66 43.47 1.05 37.71
N ALA A 67 43.15 -0.18 37.30
CA ALA A 67 42.58 -1.18 38.18
C ALA A 67 43.65 -1.73 39.13
N ILE A 68 43.26 -1.93 40.38
CA ILE A 68 44.10 -2.59 41.39
C ILE A 68 43.56 -4.00 41.59
N VAL A 69 44.43 -5.01 41.45
CA VAL A 69 44.04 -6.42 41.50
C VAL A 69 44.82 -7.21 42.55
N ASP A 70 44.24 -8.32 43.01
CA ASP A 70 44.91 -9.31 43.84
C ASP A 70 45.76 -10.31 43.02
N ALA A 71 46.24 -11.37 43.69
CA ALA A 71 47.06 -12.40 43.06
C ALA A 71 46.29 -13.23 42.00
N ASP A 72 44.97 -13.31 42.13
CA ASP A 72 44.08 -14.05 41.24
C ASP A 72 43.51 -13.15 40.12
N ARG A 73 44.04 -11.93 39.99
CA ARG A 73 43.57 -10.87 39.08
C ARG A 73 42.12 -10.43 39.33
N MET A 74 41.61 -10.62 40.54
CA MET A 74 40.32 -10.08 40.95
C MET A 74 40.48 -8.59 41.27
N PRO A 75 39.58 -7.70 40.78
CA PRO A 75 39.63 -6.29 41.15
C PRO A 75 39.35 -6.08 42.63
N VAL A 76 40.27 -5.42 43.32
CA VAL A 76 40.13 -5.04 44.74
C VAL A 76 40.03 -3.52 44.92
N GLY A 77 40.27 -2.75 43.86
CA GLY A 77 40.09 -1.30 43.87
C GLY A 77 40.43 -0.65 42.53
N ILE A 78 40.33 0.67 42.50
CA ILE A 78 40.72 1.51 41.37
C ILE A 78 41.51 2.72 41.88
N MET A 79 42.55 3.12 41.16
CA MET A 79 43.28 4.36 41.43
C MET A 79 43.11 5.34 40.29
N ASP A 80 42.65 6.55 40.62
CA ASP A 80 42.52 7.68 39.70
C ASP A 80 43.82 8.50 39.65
N ARG A 81 44.19 8.94 38.44
CA ARG A 81 45.39 9.74 38.19
C ARG A 81 45.34 11.09 38.90
N GLY A 82 44.20 11.78 38.85
CA GLY A 82 44.03 13.09 39.48
C GLY A 82 44.22 13.01 41.00
N ARG A 83 43.61 12.01 41.63
CA ARG A 83 43.68 11.77 43.07
C ARG A 83 45.09 11.45 43.53
N ILE A 84 45.82 10.56 42.84
CA ILE A 84 47.19 10.24 43.25
C ILE A 84 48.12 11.44 43.08
N ILE A 85 48.00 12.21 41.99
CA ILE A 85 48.79 13.43 41.78
C ILE A 85 48.48 14.47 42.87
N GLU A 86 47.21 14.73 43.17
CA GLU A 86 46.79 15.67 44.21
C GLU A 86 47.37 15.29 45.58
N ILE A 87 47.31 13.99 45.93
CA ILE A 87 47.86 13.47 47.17
C ILE A 87 49.36 13.76 47.26
N PHE A 88 50.12 13.57 46.18
CA PHE A 88 51.58 13.77 46.15
C PHE A 88 52.00 15.24 46.02
N LEU A 89 51.10 16.16 45.63
CA LEU A 89 51.34 17.60 45.60
C LEU A 89 51.24 18.26 46.99
N ARG A 90 50.69 17.58 48.00
CA ARG A 90 50.57 18.12 49.36
C ARG A 90 51.95 18.23 50.04
N PRO A 91 52.19 19.27 50.87
CA PRO A 91 53.45 19.40 51.62
C PRO A 91 53.73 18.15 52.46
N PHE A 92 54.97 17.67 52.45
CA PHE A 92 55.44 16.47 53.18
C PHE A 92 54.82 15.11 52.75
N ALA A 93 54.02 15.08 51.67
CA ALA A 93 53.38 13.86 51.20
C ALA A 93 54.37 12.81 50.66
N ARG A 94 55.44 13.26 49.98
CA ARG A 94 56.49 12.37 49.46
C ARG A 94 57.16 11.55 50.56
N ASP A 95 57.44 12.16 51.71
CA ASP A 95 58.11 11.48 52.82
C ASP A 95 57.18 10.49 53.56
N LEU A 96 55.87 10.81 53.64
CA LEU A 96 54.87 9.94 54.25
C LEU A 96 54.44 8.76 53.35
N LEU A 97 54.38 8.97 52.03
CA LEU A 97 53.81 8.00 51.08
C LEU A 97 54.86 7.09 50.44
N TYR A 98 56.16 7.37 50.61
CA TYR A 98 57.26 6.56 50.07
C TYR A 98 57.21 5.08 50.52
N LYS A 99 56.63 4.81 51.70
CA LYS A 99 56.52 3.46 52.28
C LYS A 99 55.11 2.87 52.25
N LYS A 100 54.09 3.63 51.81
CA LYS A 100 52.71 3.17 51.79
C LYS A 100 52.38 2.32 50.58
N ARG A 101 51.45 1.39 50.74
CA ARG A 101 50.92 0.56 49.66
C ARG A 101 49.71 1.22 49.01
N ILE A 102 49.51 0.95 47.72
CA ILE A 102 48.40 1.52 46.96
C ILE A 102 47.03 1.15 47.56
N ALA A 103 46.92 -0.05 48.15
CA ALA A 103 45.72 -0.52 48.84
C ALA A 103 45.28 0.38 50.02
N GLU A 104 46.18 1.17 50.60
CA GLU A 104 45.84 2.09 51.71
C GLU A 104 45.16 3.38 51.25
N ILE A 105 45.23 3.71 49.95
CA ILE A 105 44.78 5.00 49.41
C ILE A 105 43.86 4.89 48.18
N MET A 106 43.72 3.71 47.60
CA MET A 106 42.83 3.44 46.46
C MET A 106 41.34 3.67 46.78
N ASP A 107 40.52 3.78 45.74
CA ASP A 107 39.08 3.63 45.90
C ASP A 107 38.74 2.13 45.94
N ALA A 108 38.27 1.66 47.11
CA ALA A 108 37.96 0.26 47.36
C ALA A 108 36.59 -0.17 46.80
N ASN A 109 35.80 0.77 46.26
CA ASN A 109 34.48 0.48 45.68
C ASN A 109 34.47 0.83 44.17
N PRO A 110 35.22 0.11 43.32
CA PRO A 110 35.15 0.31 41.89
C PRO A 110 33.80 -0.17 41.35
N ILE A 111 33.34 0.45 40.26
CA ILE A 111 32.27 -0.15 39.45
C ILE A 111 32.90 -1.27 38.65
N VAL A 112 32.34 -2.47 38.78
CA VAL A 112 32.79 -3.68 38.12
C VAL A 112 31.62 -4.28 37.36
N VAL A 113 31.81 -4.56 36.08
CA VAL A 113 30.76 -5.08 35.20
C VAL A 113 31.28 -6.28 34.41
N ASP A 114 30.38 -7.22 34.10
CA ASP A 114 30.69 -8.33 33.20
C ASP A 114 30.82 -7.82 31.76
N ILE A 115 31.72 -8.43 30.98
CA ILE A 115 31.94 -8.10 29.57
C ILE A 115 30.67 -8.25 28.70
N ASN A 116 29.73 -9.10 29.12
CA ASN A 116 28.46 -9.32 28.44
C ASN A 116 27.32 -8.43 28.96
N ALA A 117 27.57 -7.56 29.94
CA ALA A 117 26.56 -6.64 30.44
C ALA A 117 26.09 -5.69 29.33
N GLY A 118 24.79 -5.37 29.33
CA GLY A 118 24.21 -4.40 28.39
C GLY A 118 24.71 -3.00 28.66
N ILE A 119 25.05 -2.26 27.59
CA ILE A 119 25.54 -0.87 27.66
C ILE A 119 24.57 0.04 28.43
N ASP A 120 23.26 -0.12 28.22
CA ASP A 120 22.22 0.70 28.85
C ASP A 120 22.09 0.43 30.37
N ASP A 121 22.28 -0.81 30.79
CA ASP A 121 22.29 -1.18 32.21
C ASP A 121 23.51 -0.60 32.94
N VAL A 122 24.68 -0.66 32.29
CA VAL A 122 25.91 -0.06 32.83
C VAL A 122 25.82 1.46 32.91
N ALA A 123 25.21 2.10 31.93
CA ALA A 123 24.94 3.54 31.99
C ALA A 123 24.09 3.93 33.20
N ARG A 124 23.04 3.16 33.50
CA ARG A 124 22.20 3.38 34.69
C ARG A 124 22.99 3.17 35.99
N ILE A 125 23.78 2.10 36.07
CA ILE A 125 24.65 1.83 37.23
C ILE A 125 25.61 3.01 37.50
N ILE A 126 26.22 3.57 36.46
CA ILE A 126 27.16 4.69 36.61
C ILE A 126 26.44 5.98 37.02
N ILE A 127 25.25 6.24 36.48
CA ILE A 127 24.42 7.40 36.87
C ILE A 127 24.02 7.29 38.35
N ASP A 128 23.57 6.12 38.79
CA ASP A 128 23.14 5.87 40.17
C ASP A 128 24.30 5.91 41.17
N ALA A 129 25.48 5.43 40.77
CA ALA A 129 26.70 5.47 41.57
C ALA A 129 27.36 6.87 41.64
N GLY A 130 26.94 7.80 40.78
CA GLY A 130 27.36 9.19 40.77
C GLY A 130 28.47 9.54 39.76
N MET A 131 28.48 10.80 39.33
CA MET A 131 29.30 11.32 38.21
C MET A 131 30.83 11.14 38.36
N ARG A 132 31.35 10.81 39.54
CA ARG A 132 32.79 10.53 39.75
C ARG A 132 33.27 9.36 38.89
N HIS A 133 32.43 8.33 38.72
CA HIS A 133 32.78 7.14 37.93
C HIS A 133 32.78 7.39 36.41
N MET A 134 32.18 8.51 35.96
CA MET A 134 32.28 8.93 34.56
C MET A 134 33.70 9.30 34.16
N VAL A 135 34.45 9.87 35.09
CA VAL A 135 35.84 10.32 34.90
C VAL A 135 36.83 9.19 35.15
N ASN A 136 36.64 8.45 36.26
CA ASN A 136 37.57 7.40 36.66
C ASN A 136 37.43 6.11 35.84
N GLY A 137 36.31 5.94 35.14
CA GLY A 137 35.99 4.70 34.45
C GLY A 137 35.57 3.57 35.37
N PHE A 138 35.38 2.40 34.77
CA PHE A 138 34.91 1.18 35.41
C PHE A 138 35.69 -0.03 34.89
N ILE A 139 35.64 -1.11 35.67
CA ILE A 139 36.41 -2.33 35.42
C ILE A 139 35.53 -3.35 34.72
N ILE A 140 36.07 -3.99 33.68
CA ILE A 140 35.40 -5.04 32.93
C ILE A 140 35.99 -6.39 33.30
N LEU A 141 35.12 -7.33 33.66
CA LEU A 141 35.46 -8.72 33.96
C LEU A 141 35.17 -9.63 32.78
N ARG A 142 35.97 -10.68 32.63
CA ARG A 142 35.67 -11.85 31.83
C ARG A 142 35.87 -13.08 32.71
N ASP A 143 34.83 -13.89 32.86
CA ASP A 143 34.85 -15.10 33.70
C ASP A 143 35.30 -14.82 35.16
N GLY A 144 34.89 -13.67 35.70
CA GLY A 144 35.23 -13.23 37.06
C GLY A 144 36.58 -12.53 37.19
N ALA A 145 37.50 -12.65 36.23
CA ALA A 145 38.82 -12.03 36.28
C ALA A 145 38.91 -10.70 35.52
N TYR A 146 39.85 -9.83 35.91
CA TYR A 146 40.09 -8.55 35.24
C TYR A 146 40.45 -8.73 33.75
N ALA A 147 39.61 -8.17 32.87
CA ALA A 147 39.81 -8.18 31.42
C ALA A 147 40.31 -6.82 30.88
N GLY A 148 39.92 -5.71 31.51
CA GLY A 148 40.28 -4.36 31.09
C GLY A 148 39.44 -3.29 31.77
N MET A 149 39.47 -2.08 31.22
CA MET A 149 38.73 -0.92 31.71
C MET A 149 38.00 -0.21 30.58
N ALA A 150 36.98 0.56 30.94
CA ALA A 150 36.32 1.49 30.05
C ALA A 150 36.03 2.80 30.79
N THR A 151 35.92 3.90 30.07
CA THR A 151 35.63 5.22 30.64
C THR A 151 34.15 5.57 30.47
N GLY A 152 33.63 6.45 31.33
CA GLY A 152 32.30 7.01 31.11
C GLY A 152 32.20 7.82 29.82
N HIS A 153 33.31 8.40 29.35
CA HIS A 153 33.36 9.09 28.06
C HIS A 153 33.14 8.13 26.89
N ALA A 154 33.84 6.99 26.84
CA ALA A 154 33.65 5.98 25.80
C ALA A 154 32.22 5.42 25.81
N LEU A 155 31.65 5.21 27.01
CA LEU A 155 30.27 4.79 27.16
C LEU A 155 29.27 5.83 26.61
N LEU A 156 29.45 7.11 26.95
CA LEU A 156 28.60 8.19 26.43
C LEU A 156 28.73 8.34 24.91
N GLU A 157 29.94 8.24 24.38
CA GLU A 157 30.19 8.33 22.95
C GLU A 157 29.46 7.21 22.20
N GLU A 158 29.57 5.96 22.66
CA GLU A 158 28.86 4.82 22.07
C GLU A 158 27.33 4.98 22.15
N ILE A 159 26.80 5.41 23.31
CA ILE A 159 25.35 5.70 23.45
C ILE A 159 24.93 6.82 22.50
N THR A 160 25.75 7.86 22.36
CA THR A 160 25.45 9.00 21.49
C THR A 160 25.46 8.58 20.02
N GLN A 161 26.46 7.83 19.58
CA GLN A 161 26.55 7.30 18.22
C GLN A 161 25.38 6.35 17.91
N ARG A 162 25.03 5.44 18.84
CA ARG A 162 23.85 4.56 18.69
C ARG A 162 22.57 5.38 18.56
N LYS A 163 22.32 6.33 19.47
CA LYS A 163 21.14 7.20 19.40
C LYS A 163 21.09 8.02 18.12
N GLN A 164 22.22 8.54 17.65
CA GLN A 164 22.30 9.26 16.38
C GLN A 164 21.95 8.36 15.19
N ARG A 165 22.44 7.11 15.18
CA ARG A 165 22.10 6.12 14.15
C ARG A 165 20.62 5.78 14.16
N ASP A 166 20.06 5.53 15.33
CA ASP A 166 18.64 5.20 15.48
C ASP A 166 17.77 6.39 15.03
N LEU A 167 18.11 7.61 15.47
CA LEU A 167 17.45 8.83 15.01
C LEU A 167 17.54 9.02 13.50
N TYR A 168 18.69 8.73 12.89
CA TYR A 168 18.85 8.78 11.44
C TYR A 168 17.95 7.76 10.74
N LEU A 169 17.90 6.52 11.22
CA LEU A 169 17.02 5.48 10.68
C LEU A 169 15.54 5.88 10.80
N LEU A 170 15.13 6.39 11.97
CA LEU A 170 13.78 6.89 12.23
C LEU A 170 13.40 8.08 11.34
N ALA A 171 14.35 8.97 11.05
CA ALA A 171 14.10 10.15 10.22
C ALA A 171 14.08 9.84 8.72
N HIS A 172 14.79 8.82 8.25
CA HIS A 172 15.05 8.59 6.82
C HIS A 172 14.49 7.29 6.25
N TYR A 173 14.03 6.36 7.08
CA TYR A 173 13.50 5.05 6.63
C TYR A 173 12.10 4.79 7.18
N ASP A 174 11.30 4.11 6.36
CA ASP A 174 9.99 3.60 6.73
C ASP A 174 10.14 2.44 7.72
N GLN A 175 9.51 2.55 8.89
CA GLN A 175 9.70 1.59 9.98
C GLN A 175 9.07 0.22 9.69
N LEU A 176 8.08 0.16 8.79
CA LEU A 176 7.42 -1.10 8.44
C LEU A 176 8.26 -1.91 7.46
N THR A 177 8.74 -1.28 6.39
CA THR A 177 9.40 -1.95 5.26
C THR A 177 10.92 -1.86 5.28
N GLY A 178 11.50 -0.96 6.10
CA GLY A 178 12.94 -0.68 6.10
C GLY A 178 13.45 0.04 4.85
N LEU A 179 12.56 0.44 3.93
CA LEU A 179 12.90 1.21 2.74
C LEU A 179 13.12 2.69 3.08
N PRO A 180 13.88 3.44 2.28
CA PRO A 180 13.89 4.90 2.30
C PRO A 180 12.47 5.47 2.35
N ASN A 181 12.26 6.43 3.25
CA ASN A 181 10.98 7.14 3.34
C ASN A 181 10.93 8.32 2.36
N ARG A 182 9.82 9.06 2.36
CA ARG A 182 9.60 10.25 1.52
C ARG A 182 10.71 11.29 1.61
N LEU A 183 11.32 11.49 2.77
CA LEU A 183 12.39 12.49 2.95
C LEU A 183 13.68 12.04 2.25
N LEU A 184 14.13 10.80 2.50
CA LEU A 184 15.34 10.27 1.88
C LEU A 184 15.18 10.04 0.38
N PHE A 185 13.99 9.63 -0.06
CA PHE A 185 13.63 9.53 -1.46
C PHE A 185 13.85 10.86 -2.21
N LYS A 186 13.30 11.97 -1.70
CA LYS A 186 13.41 13.28 -2.34
C LYS A 186 14.86 13.73 -2.47
N ASP A 187 15.65 13.58 -1.40
CA ASP A 187 17.07 13.91 -1.40
C ASP A 187 17.83 13.09 -2.47
N ARG A 188 17.60 11.77 -2.53
CA ARG A 188 18.21 10.90 -3.54
C ARG A 188 17.78 11.24 -4.96
N LEU A 189 16.51 11.57 -5.18
CA LEU A 189 16.01 11.96 -6.50
C LEU A 189 16.66 13.26 -6.98
N GLU A 190 16.76 14.27 -6.12
CA GLU A 190 17.47 15.52 -6.46
C GLU A 190 18.93 15.29 -6.80
N GLN A 191 19.62 14.47 -6.01
CA GLN A 191 21.02 14.10 -6.27
C GLN A 191 21.17 13.35 -7.59
N ALA A 192 20.25 12.41 -7.88
CA ALA A 192 20.24 11.65 -9.12
C ALA A 192 19.98 12.53 -10.34
N CYS A 193 19.04 13.48 -10.28
CA CYS A 193 18.81 14.46 -11.35
C CYS A 193 20.07 15.29 -11.62
N ARG A 194 20.74 15.79 -10.57
CA ARG A 194 21.99 16.54 -10.72
C ARG A 194 23.12 15.69 -11.33
N ALA A 195 23.18 14.40 -11.00
CA ALA A 195 24.16 13.47 -11.55
C ALA A 195 23.88 13.12 -13.02
N ALA A 196 22.62 12.89 -13.38
CA ALA A 196 22.16 12.68 -14.75
C ALA A 196 22.51 13.89 -15.63
N LEU A 197 22.24 15.10 -15.15
CA LEU A 197 22.60 16.35 -15.84
C LEU A 197 24.10 16.45 -16.12
N ARG A 198 24.96 16.11 -15.15
CA ARG A 198 26.43 16.17 -15.33
C ARG A 198 26.97 15.10 -16.26
N SER A 199 26.36 13.90 -16.26
CA SER A 199 26.83 12.76 -17.05
C SER A 199 26.22 12.70 -18.45
N GLY A 200 25.18 13.49 -18.73
CA GLY A 200 24.41 13.42 -19.97
C GLY A 200 23.60 12.12 -20.12
N ARG A 201 23.39 11.39 -19.02
CA ARG A 201 22.59 10.15 -18.98
C ARG A 201 21.14 10.46 -18.58
N MET A 202 20.24 9.52 -18.87
CA MET A 202 18.86 9.60 -18.42
C MET A 202 18.70 9.03 -17.01
N LEU A 203 17.62 9.44 -16.36
CA LEU A 203 17.17 8.92 -15.07
C LEU A 203 15.72 8.52 -15.20
N GLY A 204 15.37 7.32 -14.75
CA GLY A 204 13.98 6.87 -14.69
C GLY A 204 13.41 7.03 -13.28
N LEU A 205 12.14 7.37 -13.19
CA LEU A 205 11.36 7.31 -11.96
C LEU A 205 10.09 6.49 -12.25
N ILE A 206 9.87 5.45 -11.45
CA ILE A 206 8.66 4.62 -11.50
C ILE A 206 7.86 4.88 -10.22
N PHE A 207 6.61 5.31 -10.37
CA PHE A 207 5.64 5.36 -9.28
C PHE A 207 4.82 4.07 -9.30
N VAL A 208 4.60 3.46 -8.14
CA VAL A 208 3.94 2.16 -8.00
C VAL A 208 2.87 2.27 -6.92
N ASP A 209 1.66 1.83 -7.24
CA ASP A 209 0.52 1.77 -6.33
C ASP A 209 -0.08 0.36 -6.38
N LEU A 210 -0.30 -0.25 -5.21
CA LEU A 210 -0.85 -1.60 -5.14
C LEU A 210 -2.36 -1.59 -5.36
N ASP A 211 -2.80 -2.32 -6.37
CA ASP A 211 -4.21 -2.35 -6.72
C ASP A 211 -5.04 -3.00 -5.62
N ARG A 212 -6.11 -2.30 -5.21
CA ARG A 212 -7.08 -2.80 -4.22
C ARG A 212 -6.44 -3.17 -2.87
N PHE A 213 -5.30 -2.60 -2.49
CA PHE A 213 -4.67 -2.90 -1.19
C PHE A 213 -5.61 -2.61 0.00
N LYS A 214 -6.41 -1.55 -0.08
CA LYS A 214 -7.44 -1.24 0.91
C LYS A 214 -8.42 -2.41 1.14
N TYR A 215 -8.82 -3.11 0.08
CA TYR A 215 -9.68 -4.29 0.18
C TYR A 215 -9.05 -5.39 1.03
N ILE A 216 -7.73 -5.59 0.91
CA ILE A 216 -6.98 -6.58 1.69
C ILE A 216 -6.97 -6.19 3.16
N ASN A 217 -6.72 -4.91 3.47
CA ASN A 217 -6.79 -4.42 4.85
C ASN A 217 -8.18 -4.57 5.45
N ASP A 218 -9.21 -4.22 4.70
CA ASP A 218 -10.60 -4.27 5.16
C ASP A 218 -11.07 -5.73 5.34
N SER A 219 -10.61 -6.66 4.50
CA SER A 219 -11.04 -8.07 4.51
C SER A 219 -10.23 -8.97 5.45
N LEU A 220 -8.91 -8.77 5.55
CA LEU A 220 -7.98 -9.66 6.27
C LEU A 220 -7.31 -8.97 7.46
N GLY A 221 -7.57 -7.68 7.67
CA GLY A 221 -7.02 -6.89 8.76
C GLY A 221 -5.66 -6.27 8.44
N HIS A 222 -5.32 -5.23 9.19
CA HIS A 222 -4.12 -4.42 8.96
C HIS A 222 -2.81 -5.19 9.15
N SER A 223 -2.78 -6.21 10.03
CA SER A 223 -1.57 -7.01 10.26
C SER A 223 -1.17 -7.83 9.02
N VAL A 224 -2.15 -8.29 8.25
CA VAL A 224 -1.95 -8.99 6.97
C VAL A 224 -1.47 -8.01 5.90
N GLY A 225 -2.09 -6.83 5.82
CA GLY A 225 -1.64 -5.78 4.91
C GLY A 225 -0.23 -5.29 5.21
N ASP A 226 0.13 -5.12 6.48
CA ASP A 226 1.47 -4.73 6.90
C ASP A 226 2.52 -5.77 6.46
N ARG A 227 2.21 -7.06 6.64
CA ARG A 227 3.10 -8.15 6.20
C ARG A 227 3.19 -8.21 4.68
N LEU A 228 2.08 -7.99 3.97
CA LEU A 228 2.07 -7.90 2.52
C LEU A 228 2.96 -6.75 2.01
N LEU A 229 2.90 -5.57 2.63
CA LEU A 229 3.75 -4.43 2.27
C LEU A 229 5.24 -4.75 2.45
N GLN A 230 5.60 -5.50 3.50
CA GLN A 230 6.97 -5.98 3.69
C GLN A 230 7.39 -6.92 2.55
N THR A 231 6.55 -7.89 2.18
CA THR A 231 6.86 -8.82 1.09
C THR A 231 6.93 -8.12 -0.28
N VAL A 232 6.08 -7.13 -0.52
CA VAL A 232 6.15 -6.27 -1.71
C VAL A 232 7.47 -5.50 -1.73
N ALA A 233 7.87 -4.89 -0.61
CA ALA A 233 9.14 -4.16 -0.51
C ALA A 233 10.35 -5.05 -0.81
N GLU A 234 10.36 -6.28 -0.28
CA GLU A 234 11.38 -7.29 -0.56
C GLU A 234 11.42 -7.65 -2.06
N ARG A 235 10.27 -7.91 -2.68
CA ARG A 235 10.19 -8.24 -4.13
C ARG A 235 10.62 -7.09 -5.02
N LEU A 236 10.17 -5.87 -4.74
CA LEU A 236 10.58 -4.68 -5.50
C LEU A 236 12.09 -4.49 -5.44
N THR A 237 12.69 -4.71 -4.26
CA THR A 237 14.15 -4.60 -4.07
C THR A 237 14.91 -5.67 -4.87
N GLN A 238 14.35 -6.87 -5.02
CA GLN A 238 14.92 -7.94 -5.85
C GLN A 238 14.79 -7.69 -7.36
N CYS A 239 13.83 -6.86 -7.78
CA CYS A 239 13.62 -6.54 -9.20
C CYS A 239 14.61 -5.51 -9.75
N VAL A 240 15.31 -4.80 -8.87
CA VAL A 240 16.17 -3.66 -9.25
C VAL A 240 17.63 -3.90 -8.89
N ARG A 241 18.53 -3.08 -9.44
CA ARG A 241 19.98 -3.17 -9.16
C ARG A 241 20.31 -2.45 -7.86
N HIS A 242 21.47 -2.74 -7.29
CA HIS A 242 21.94 -2.04 -6.09
C HIS A 242 22.18 -0.52 -6.32
N SER A 243 22.40 -0.09 -7.57
CA SER A 243 22.47 1.34 -7.92
C SER A 243 21.13 2.06 -7.82
N ASP A 244 20.04 1.30 -7.87
CA ASP A 244 18.68 1.82 -7.92
C ASP A 244 18.18 2.04 -6.50
N THR A 245 17.12 2.82 -6.34
CA THR A 245 16.54 3.08 -5.01
C THR A 245 15.05 2.79 -5.04
N VAL A 246 14.63 1.80 -4.27
CA VAL A 246 13.21 1.57 -3.93
C VAL A 246 12.90 2.33 -2.65
N SER A 247 11.79 3.05 -2.60
CA SER A 247 11.35 3.82 -1.44
C SER A 247 9.85 3.61 -1.22
N ARG A 248 9.38 3.79 0.02
CA ARG A 248 7.94 3.80 0.34
C ARG A 248 7.52 5.20 0.76
N LEU A 249 6.50 5.75 0.11
CA LEU A 249 6.04 7.12 0.35
C LEU A 249 4.95 7.22 1.41
N GLY A 250 4.30 6.10 1.73
CA GLY A 250 3.21 5.96 2.68
C GLY A 250 2.12 5.06 2.10
N GLY A 251 1.28 4.46 2.95
CA GLY A 251 0.20 3.58 2.50
C GLY A 251 0.72 2.41 1.65
N ASP A 252 0.17 2.27 0.46
CA ASP A 252 0.48 1.32 -0.61
C ASP A 252 1.35 1.90 -1.74
N GLU A 253 1.88 3.11 -1.56
CA GLU A 253 2.68 3.81 -2.58
C GLU A 253 4.18 3.54 -2.43
N PHE A 254 4.79 3.05 -3.52
CA PHE A 254 6.22 2.88 -3.66
C PHE A 254 6.76 3.70 -4.83
N VAL A 255 8.03 4.09 -4.75
CA VAL A 255 8.72 4.78 -5.83
C VAL A 255 10.11 4.21 -6.05
N ILE A 256 10.51 4.12 -7.31
CA ILE A 256 11.77 3.52 -7.73
C ILE A 256 12.55 4.51 -8.58
N ILE A 257 13.79 4.80 -8.18
CA ILE A 257 14.72 5.65 -8.91
C ILE A 257 15.71 4.76 -9.68
N LEU A 258 15.79 4.93 -10.99
CA LEU A 258 16.65 4.20 -11.92
C LEU A 258 17.72 5.14 -12.51
N PRO A 259 18.88 5.33 -11.86
CA PRO A 259 19.92 6.21 -12.37
C PRO A 259 20.65 5.63 -13.58
N ASN A 260 21.24 6.51 -14.40
CA ASN A 260 22.10 6.18 -15.54
C ASN A 260 21.45 5.28 -16.60
N LEU A 261 20.18 5.52 -16.92
CA LEU A 261 19.50 4.82 -18.01
C LEU A 261 20.11 5.18 -19.37
N GLU A 262 20.18 4.17 -20.24
CA GLU A 262 20.67 4.31 -21.61
C GLU A 262 19.55 4.56 -22.61
N SER A 263 18.34 4.11 -22.30
CA SER A 263 17.15 4.23 -23.15
C SER A 263 15.87 4.19 -22.32
N GLU A 264 14.77 4.62 -22.94
CA GLU A 264 13.42 4.42 -22.41
C GLU A 264 13.08 2.93 -22.24
N ALA A 265 13.48 2.11 -23.20
CA ALA A 265 13.24 0.66 -23.17
C ALA A 265 13.86 -0.01 -21.94
N ALA A 266 14.96 0.52 -21.42
CA ALA A 266 15.56 0.03 -20.17
C ALA A 266 14.64 0.26 -18.96
N ALA A 267 13.96 1.41 -18.86
CA ALA A 267 12.97 1.64 -17.79
C ALA A 267 11.76 0.72 -17.93
N VAL A 268 11.28 0.53 -19.16
CA VAL A 268 10.16 -0.37 -19.49
C VAL A 268 10.49 -1.80 -19.08
N THR A 269 11.71 -2.28 -19.38
CA THR A 269 12.15 -3.63 -18.99
C THR A 269 12.10 -3.84 -17.47
N VAL A 270 12.49 -2.83 -16.68
CA VAL A 270 12.39 -2.92 -15.21
C VAL A 270 10.93 -2.96 -14.77
N ALA A 271 10.05 -2.18 -15.39
CA ALA A 271 8.62 -2.20 -15.10
C ALA A 271 7.99 -3.57 -15.43
N ASP A 272 8.31 -4.17 -16.59
CA ASP A 272 7.87 -5.52 -16.96
C ASP A 272 8.27 -6.56 -15.91
N HIS A 273 9.53 -6.51 -15.46
CA HIS A 273 10.02 -7.38 -14.40
C HIS A 273 9.24 -7.20 -13.08
N ILE A 274 8.93 -5.95 -12.73
CA ILE A 274 8.14 -5.65 -11.52
C ILE A 274 6.72 -6.20 -11.65
N VAL A 275 6.02 -5.98 -12.77
CA VAL A 275 4.67 -6.53 -13.00
C VAL A 275 4.71 -8.05 -12.82
N ALA A 276 5.62 -8.74 -13.51
CA ALA A 276 5.73 -10.19 -13.46
C ALA A 276 6.04 -10.71 -12.05
N ALA A 277 6.87 -10.00 -11.29
CA ALA A 277 7.24 -10.38 -9.93
C ALA A 277 6.10 -10.16 -8.92
N LEU A 278 5.31 -9.10 -9.08
CA LEU A 278 4.17 -8.84 -8.20
C LEU A 278 2.99 -9.76 -8.51
N ASP A 279 2.79 -10.16 -9.76
CA ASP A 279 1.71 -11.06 -10.19
C ASP A 279 1.85 -12.49 -9.63
N GLN A 280 3.01 -12.86 -9.08
CA GLN A 280 3.18 -14.14 -8.40
C GLN A 280 2.48 -14.15 -7.02
N PRO A 281 1.84 -15.24 -6.58
CA PRO A 281 1.29 -15.36 -5.23
C PRO A 281 2.35 -15.12 -4.13
N MET A 282 2.00 -14.36 -3.10
CA MET A 282 2.85 -14.01 -1.96
C MET A 282 2.41 -14.78 -0.71
N PRO A 283 3.32 -15.53 -0.05
CA PRO A 283 3.00 -16.16 1.22
C PRO A 283 2.95 -15.10 2.33
N VAL A 284 1.77 -14.86 2.88
CA VAL A 284 1.51 -13.91 3.96
C VAL A 284 0.77 -14.63 5.08
N TYR A 285 1.49 -14.96 6.16
CA TYR A 285 1.00 -15.86 7.22
C TYR A 285 0.46 -17.17 6.63
N ASP A 286 -0.82 -17.47 6.83
CA ASP A 286 -1.50 -18.68 6.36
C ASP A 286 -2.20 -18.48 4.99
N HIS A 287 -1.96 -17.35 4.33
CA HIS A 287 -2.58 -16.99 3.05
C HIS A 287 -1.56 -16.96 1.89
N ALA A 288 -2.01 -17.33 0.69
CA ALA A 288 -1.30 -17.06 -0.55
C ALA A 288 -2.04 -15.93 -1.28
N LEU A 289 -1.56 -14.70 -1.11
CA LEU A 289 -2.20 -13.50 -1.67
C LEU A 289 -1.57 -13.13 -3.00
N GLN A 290 -2.39 -12.93 -4.02
CA GLN A 290 -1.94 -12.34 -5.29
C GLN A 290 -2.35 -10.86 -5.31
N VAL A 291 -1.39 -9.98 -5.61
CA VAL A 291 -1.60 -8.54 -5.62
C VAL A 291 -0.98 -7.96 -6.88
N THR A 292 -1.73 -7.12 -7.57
CA THR A 292 -1.26 -6.42 -8.77
C THR A 292 -0.88 -4.99 -8.43
N ALA A 293 -0.17 -4.33 -9.35
CA ALA A 293 0.17 -2.92 -9.18
C ALA A 293 -0.08 -2.14 -10.46
N SER A 294 -0.48 -0.87 -10.27
CA SER A 294 -0.52 0.13 -11.32
C SER A 294 0.72 1.01 -11.22
N MET A 295 1.38 1.27 -12.35
CA MET A 295 2.67 1.97 -12.37
C MET A 295 2.73 3.11 -13.37
N GLY A 296 3.46 4.16 -13.01
CA GLY A 296 3.70 5.32 -13.88
C GLY A 296 5.19 5.56 -14.06
N ILE A 297 5.64 5.63 -15.31
CA ILE A 297 7.05 5.74 -15.66
C ILE A 297 7.33 7.15 -16.22
N VAL A 298 8.33 7.83 -15.68
CA VAL A 298 8.85 9.07 -16.25
C VAL A 298 10.36 9.04 -16.43
N LEU A 299 10.85 9.84 -17.38
CA LEU A 299 12.26 9.95 -17.71
C LEU A 299 12.73 11.40 -17.55
N TYR A 300 13.86 11.60 -16.89
CA TYR A 300 14.61 12.86 -16.88
C TYR A 300 15.75 12.80 -17.89
N PRO A 301 16.00 13.89 -18.64
CA PRO A 301 15.27 15.16 -18.65
C PRO A 301 14.06 15.20 -19.61
N LEU A 302 13.70 14.07 -20.23
CA LEU A 302 12.71 14.02 -21.33
C LEU A 302 11.32 14.55 -20.93
N HIS A 303 10.80 14.13 -19.78
CA HIS A 303 9.45 14.48 -19.34
C HIS A 303 9.44 15.70 -18.42
N ASP A 304 10.46 15.93 -17.60
CA ASP A 304 10.58 17.13 -16.76
C ASP A 304 12.03 17.40 -16.36
N ASN A 305 12.33 18.66 -16.06
CA ASN A 305 13.65 19.11 -15.61
C ASN A 305 13.76 19.26 -14.08
N SER A 306 12.68 19.02 -13.34
CA SER A 306 12.60 19.15 -11.89
C SER A 306 12.20 17.85 -11.22
N ALA A 307 12.78 17.55 -10.05
CA ALA A 307 12.41 16.36 -9.27
C ALA A 307 10.92 16.35 -8.90
N GLU A 308 10.37 17.51 -8.51
CA GLU A 308 8.93 17.64 -8.21
C GLU A 308 8.04 17.40 -9.44
N GLY A 309 8.44 17.91 -10.61
CA GLY A 309 7.73 17.67 -11.86
C GLY A 309 7.74 16.21 -12.28
N LEU A 310 8.87 15.51 -12.09
CA LEU A 310 8.94 14.05 -12.33
C LEU A 310 7.97 13.29 -11.42
N ILE A 311 7.94 13.60 -10.11
CA ILE A 311 7.02 12.93 -9.17
C ILE A 311 5.58 13.11 -9.61
N ARG A 312 5.17 14.35 -9.91
CA ARG A 312 3.79 14.66 -10.34
C ARG A 312 3.41 13.93 -11.62
N LYS A 313 4.31 13.89 -12.61
CA LYS A 313 4.07 13.23 -13.90
C LYS A 313 4.07 11.71 -13.79
N ALA A 314 4.86 11.15 -12.88
CA ALA A 314 4.87 9.71 -12.61
C ALA A 314 3.56 9.27 -11.94
N ASP A 315 3.04 10.08 -11.01
CA ASP A 315 1.72 9.87 -10.40
C ASP A 315 0.59 9.94 -11.46
N ALA A 316 0.61 10.96 -12.34
CA ALA A 316 -0.35 11.06 -13.43
C ALA A 316 -0.32 9.85 -14.38
N ALA A 317 0.87 9.36 -14.73
CA ALA A 317 1.02 8.15 -15.53
C ALA A 317 0.51 6.89 -14.80
N MET A 318 0.78 6.75 -13.50
CA MET A 318 0.27 5.64 -12.70
C MET A 318 -1.25 5.64 -12.65
N TYR A 319 -1.86 6.82 -12.51
CA TYR A 319 -3.30 6.96 -12.54
C TYR A 319 -3.89 6.54 -13.91
N GLN A 320 -3.25 6.89 -15.00
CA GLN A 320 -3.64 6.41 -16.34
C GLN A 320 -3.53 4.89 -16.47
N ALA A 321 -2.50 4.27 -15.87
CA ALA A 321 -2.42 2.83 -15.79
C ALA A 321 -3.63 2.20 -15.06
N LYS A 322 -4.13 2.85 -13.99
CA LYS A 322 -5.36 2.42 -13.29
C LYS A 322 -6.58 2.51 -14.20
N GLN A 323 -6.73 3.59 -14.96
CA GLN A 323 -7.87 3.79 -15.89
C GLN A 323 -7.87 2.77 -17.03
N LEU A 324 -6.68 2.38 -17.52
CA LEU A 324 -6.52 1.41 -18.60
C LEU A 324 -6.69 -0.07 -18.16
N GLY A 325 -7.22 -0.31 -16.95
CA GLY A 325 -7.56 -1.65 -16.47
C GLY A 325 -6.68 -2.20 -15.36
N ARG A 326 -5.81 -1.40 -14.73
CA ARG A 326 -4.89 -1.79 -13.64
C ARG A 326 -3.91 -2.90 -14.07
N ASN A 327 -3.10 -3.41 -13.13
CA ASN A 327 -2.07 -4.43 -13.34
C ASN A 327 -1.16 -4.15 -14.56
N ARG A 328 -0.69 -2.90 -14.68
CA ARG A 328 0.12 -2.44 -15.82
C ARG A 328 0.91 -1.20 -15.47
N TYR A 329 1.80 -0.81 -16.36
CA TYR A 329 2.43 0.49 -16.33
C TYR A 329 1.96 1.38 -17.49
N ALA A 330 2.06 2.69 -17.31
CA ALA A 330 2.00 3.65 -18.39
C ALA A 330 3.28 4.51 -18.38
N LEU A 331 3.88 4.69 -19.56
CA LEU A 331 4.91 5.69 -19.75
C LEU A 331 4.23 7.05 -19.94
N TYR A 332 4.68 8.05 -19.19
CA TYR A 332 4.09 9.38 -19.24
C TYR A 332 4.04 9.96 -20.65
N SER A 333 2.89 10.54 -20.98
CA SER A 333 2.65 11.38 -22.15
C SER A 333 2.00 12.68 -21.71
N GLU A 334 2.19 13.78 -22.45
CA GLU A 334 1.63 15.11 -22.09
C GLU A 334 0.11 15.10 -21.92
N HIS A 335 -0.60 14.21 -22.63
CA HIS A 335 -2.05 14.05 -22.51
C HIS A 335 -2.51 13.52 -21.14
N PHE A 336 -1.61 13.02 -20.29
CA PHE A 336 -1.95 12.50 -18.97
C PHE A 336 -2.16 13.58 -17.91
N ASP A 337 -1.50 14.74 -18.06
CA ASP A 337 -1.68 15.89 -17.16
C ASP A 337 -3.11 16.45 -17.25
N ASP A 338 -3.78 16.26 -18.39
CA ASP A 338 -5.18 16.66 -18.61
C ASP A 338 -6.13 15.74 -17.83
N GLY A 339 -5.93 14.42 -17.84
CA GLY A 339 -6.81 13.47 -17.16
C GLY A 339 -6.89 13.61 -15.62
N LEU A 340 -5.80 14.04 -14.97
CA LEU A 340 -5.82 14.30 -13.51
C LEU A 340 -6.58 15.59 -13.18
N ARG A 341 -6.41 16.64 -14.00
CA ARG A 341 -7.16 17.90 -13.86
C ARG A 341 -8.65 17.70 -14.15
N GLU A 342 -8.96 16.94 -15.19
CA GLU A 342 -10.33 16.56 -15.53
C GLU A 342 -11.00 15.80 -14.40
N ARG A 343 -10.31 14.83 -13.76
CA ARG A 343 -10.85 14.14 -12.59
C ARG A 343 -11.16 15.09 -11.43
N MET A 344 -10.24 16.00 -11.08
CA MET A 344 -10.47 16.96 -9.99
C MET A 344 -11.64 17.90 -10.30
N LEU A 345 -11.76 18.32 -11.57
CA LEU A 345 -12.90 19.10 -12.03
C LEU A 345 -14.20 18.30 -11.90
N LEU A 346 -14.25 17.07 -12.41
CA LEU A 346 -15.41 16.19 -12.32
C LEU A 346 -15.81 15.92 -10.87
N GLU A 347 -14.85 15.69 -9.97
CA GLU A 347 -15.15 15.50 -8.54
C GLU A 347 -15.81 16.73 -7.93
N ALA A 348 -15.32 17.93 -8.27
CA ALA A 348 -15.89 19.19 -7.80
C ALA A 348 -17.31 19.41 -8.33
N GLU A 349 -17.53 19.18 -9.63
CA GLU A 349 -18.85 19.35 -10.27
C GLU A 349 -19.86 18.30 -9.79
N LEU A 350 -19.42 17.06 -9.56
CA LEU A 350 -20.30 15.97 -9.12
C LEU A 350 -21.03 16.29 -7.81
N ARG A 351 -20.38 17.02 -6.88
CA ARG A 351 -20.99 17.45 -5.60
C ARG A 351 -22.24 18.29 -5.77
N GLY A 352 -22.34 19.05 -6.87
CA GLY A 352 -23.50 19.88 -7.20
C GLY A 352 -24.50 19.21 -8.13
N ALA A 353 -24.08 18.19 -8.90
CA ALA A 353 -24.83 17.63 -10.03
C ALA A 353 -26.26 17.20 -9.67
N LEU A 354 -26.44 16.53 -8.53
CA LEU A 354 -27.76 16.09 -8.08
C LEU A 354 -28.69 17.26 -7.75
N GLY A 355 -28.19 18.27 -7.04
CA GLY A 355 -28.95 19.47 -6.68
C GLY A 355 -29.25 20.38 -7.88
N ASN A 356 -28.38 20.37 -8.88
CA ASN A 356 -28.52 21.12 -10.13
C ASN A 356 -29.48 20.45 -11.14
N GLY A 357 -29.91 19.20 -10.88
CA GLY A 357 -30.79 18.46 -11.79
C GLY A 357 -30.09 18.01 -13.07
N GLU A 358 -28.78 17.75 -13.01
CA GLU A 358 -27.95 17.37 -14.16
C GLU A 358 -28.02 15.87 -14.49
N PHE A 359 -28.64 15.07 -13.63
CA PHE A 359 -28.84 13.65 -13.86
C PHE A 359 -30.15 13.38 -14.59
N SER A 360 -30.11 12.44 -15.54
CA SER A 360 -31.29 11.87 -16.19
C SER A 360 -31.14 10.35 -16.32
N LEU A 361 -32.24 9.67 -16.60
CA LEU A 361 -32.25 8.23 -16.86
C LEU A 361 -32.60 7.98 -18.33
N HIS A 362 -31.80 7.16 -18.98
CA HIS A 362 -32.14 6.54 -20.26
C HIS A 362 -32.52 5.08 -20.02
N TYR A 363 -33.30 4.51 -20.94
CA TYR A 363 -33.87 3.18 -20.78
C TYR A 363 -33.53 2.32 -21.99
N GLN A 364 -32.94 1.15 -21.74
CA GLN A 364 -32.62 0.19 -22.79
C GLN A 364 -33.55 -1.03 -22.70
N PRO A 365 -34.21 -1.44 -23.79
CA PRO A 365 -35.13 -2.58 -23.78
C PRO A 365 -34.41 -3.93 -23.62
N GLN A 366 -35.07 -4.84 -22.89
CA GLN A 366 -34.70 -6.25 -22.75
C GLN A 366 -35.74 -7.10 -23.49
N ILE A 367 -35.27 -7.95 -24.41
CA ILE A 367 -36.13 -8.70 -25.33
C ILE A 367 -36.07 -10.19 -24.99
N GLN A 368 -37.23 -10.82 -24.85
CA GLN A 368 -37.32 -12.29 -24.74
C GLN A 368 -37.11 -12.93 -26.11
N LEU A 369 -36.18 -13.88 -26.21
CA LEU A 369 -35.83 -14.50 -27.50
C LEU A 369 -36.88 -15.46 -28.04
N SER A 370 -37.68 -16.09 -27.18
CA SER A 370 -38.68 -17.10 -27.58
C SER A 370 -39.81 -16.55 -28.44
N ASP A 371 -40.27 -15.33 -28.14
CA ASP A 371 -41.44 -14.68 -28.74
C ASP A 371 -41.17 -13.22 -29.16
N GLN A 372 -39.92 -12.76 -29.07
CA GLN A 372 -39.47 -11.41 -29.44
C GLN A 372 -40.27 -10.28 -28.81
N ARG A 373 -40.75 -10.46 -27.58
CA ARG A 373 -41.45 -9.39 -26.83
C ARG A 373 -40.51 -8.64 -25.91
N VAL A 374 -40.81 -7.36 -25.69
CA VAL A 374 -40.15 -6.56 -24.65
C VAL A 374 -40.63 -7.07 -23.28
N VAL A 375 -39.70 -7.49 -22.43
CA VAL A 375 -39.99 -8.03 -21.08
C VAL A 375 -39.49 -7.14 -19.96
N GLY A 376 -38.51 -6.29 -20.24
CA GLY A 376 -37.96 -5.38 -19.27
C GLY A 376 -37.27 -4.20 -19.93
N VAL A 377 -36.80 -3.30 -19.07
CA VAL A 377 -35.91 -2.21 -19.42
C VAL A 377 -34.83 -2.08 -18.36
N GLU A 378 -33.63 -1.68 -18.76
CA GLU A 378 -32.58 -1.26 -17.84
C GLU A 378 -32.54 0.27 -17.77
N ALA A 379 -32.59 0.82 -16.55
CA ALA A 379 -32.46 2.24 -16.28
C ALA A 379 -30.98 2.63 -16.13
N LEU A 380 -30.49 3.39 -17.10
CA LEU A 380 -29.10 3.76 -17.24
C LEU A 380 -28.91 5.25 -16.93
N LEU A 381 -28.12 5.53 -15.89
CA LEU A 381 -27.82 6.90 -15.46
C LEU A 381 -27.06 7.69 -16.55
N ARG A 382 -27.44 8.95 -16.73
CA ARG A 382 -26.77 9.92 -17.61
C ARG A 382 -26.48 11.17 -16.81
N TRP A 383 -25.28 11.72 -17.00
CA TRP A 383 -24.91 13.01 -16.46
C TRP A 383 -24.73 14.01 -17.60
N GLN A 384 -25.60 15.03 -17.62
CA GLN A 384 -25.54 16.10 -18.60
C GLN A 384 -25.14 17.40 -17.89
N HIS A 385 -23.88 17.78 -18.06
CA HIS A 385 -23.36 19.02 -17.53
C HIS A 385 -23.53 20.17 -18.55
N ALA A 386 -23.76 21.39 -18.05
CA ALA A 386 -24.09 22.54 -18.90
C ALA A 386 -22.94 22.96 -19.84
N THR A 387 -21.69 22.85 -19.37
CA THR A 387 -20.48 23.25 -20.13
C THR A 387 -19.69 22.06 -20.68
N LEU A 388 -19.43 21.05 -19.85
CA LEU A 388 -18.70 19.83 -20.21
C LEU A 388 -19.49 18.87 -21.12
N GLY A 389 -20.81 19.05 -21.25
CA GLY A 389 -21.64 18.20 -22.09
C GLY A 389 -22.00 16.88 -21.40
N ALA A 390 -22.16 15.82 -22.20
CA ALA A 390 -22.52 14.50 -21.70
C ALA A 390 -21.27 13.80 -21.11
N ILE A 391 -21.33 13.45 -19.83
CA ILE A 391 -20.23 12.80 -19.11
C ILE A 391 -20.55 11.32 -18.95
N SER A 392 -19.56 10.46 -19.23
CA SER A 392 -19.75 9.01 -19.24
C SER A 392 -19.92 8.45 -17.82
N PRO A 393 -20.87 7.53 -17.57
CA PRO A 393 -20.96 6.78 -16.31
C PRO A 393 -19.65 6.12 -15.88
N ALA A 394 -18.85 5.64 -16.83
CA ALA A 394 -17.55 5.03 -16.55
C ALA A 394 -16.53 6.03 -15.97
N GLU A 395 -16.72 7.34 -16.17
CA GLU A 395 -15.83 8.39 -15.66
C GLU A 395 -16.26 8.83 -14.25
N PHE A 396 -17.56 9.06 -14.03
CA PHE A 396 -18.01 9.68 -12.78
C PHE A 396 -18.51 8.70 -11.70
N ILE A 397 -18.95 7.48 -12.05
CA ILE A 397 -19.39 6.49 -11.04
C ILE A 397 -18.24 6.11 -10.11
N PRO A 398 -17.00 5.83 -10.57
CA PRO A 398 -15.88 5.56 -9.67
C PRO A 398 -15.60 6.72 -8.71
N ILE A 399 -15.70 7.95 -9.20
CA ILE A 399 -15.54 9.16 -8.37
C ILE A 399 -16.67 9.25 -7.33
N ALA A 400 -17.91 8.96 -7.72
CA ALA A 400 -19.06 8.92 -6.83
C ALA A 400 -18.90 7.88 -5.72
N GLU A 401 -18.38 6.70 -6.04
CA GLU A 401 -18.12 5.62 -5.08
C GLU A 401 -17.02 6.00 -4.08
N GLU A 402 -15.91 6.55 -4.58
CA GLU A 402 -14.77 6.94 -3.75
C GLU A 402 -15.10 8.12 -2.82
N THR A 403 -15.93 9.05 -3.29
CA THR A 403 -16.36 10.23 -2.50
C THR A 403 -17.64 10.00 -1.69
N GLY A 404 -18.27 8.83 -1.81
CA GLY A 404 -19.50 8.48 -1.10
C GLY A 404 -20.80 9.09 -1.68
N GLN A 405 -20.71 9.92 -2.71
CA GLN A 405 -21.88 10.53 -3.37
C GLN A 405 -22.77 9.49 -4.08
N ILE A 406 -22.23 8.30 -4.35
CA ILE A 406 -22.96 7.20 -4.98
C ILE A 406 -24.24 6.86 -4.22
N HIS A 407 -24.29 7.04 -2.89
CA HIS A 407 -25.47 6.72 -2.10
C HIS A 407 -26.68 7.61 -2.44
N ASP A 408 -26.48 8.93 -2.45
CA ASP A 408 -27.54 9.90 -2.78
C ASP A 408 -27.97 9.78 -4.25
N ILE A 409 -26.99 9.52 -5.14
CA ILE A 409 -27.25 9.27 -6.56
C ILE A 409 -28.10 8.00 -6.72
N GLY A 410 -27.76 6.90 -6.03
CA GLY A 410 -28.50 5.64 -6.08
C GLY A 410 -29.95 5.76 -5.62
N ASP A 411 -30.16 6.44 -4.49
CA ASP A 411 -31.49 6.73 -3.98
C ASP A 411 -32.32 7.53 -4.99
N TRP A 412 -31.69 8.51 -5.65
CA TRP A 412 -32.34 9.27 -6.71
C TRP A 412 -32.66 8.38 -7.91
N VAL A 413 -31.72 7.56 -8.38
CA VAL A 413 -31.91 6.64 -9.52
C VAL A 413 -33.08 5.70 -9.26
N LEU A 414 -33.09 5.00 -8.11
CA LEU A 414 -34.17 4.10 -7.72
C LEU A 414 -35.52 4.82 -7.69
N ARG A 415 -35.57 6.01 -7.07
CA ARG A 415 -36.81 6.79 -6.99
C ARG A 415 -37.31 7.21 -8.38
N GLN A 416 -36.41 7.64 -9.27
CA GLN A 416 -36.79 8.05 -10.63
C GLN A 416 -37.22 6.85 -11.48
N ALA A 417 -36.52 5.71 -11.40
CA ALA A 417 -36.88 4.49 -12.10
C ALA A 417 -38.28 4.01 -11.69
N CYS A 418 -38.58 3.96 -10.38
CA CYS A 418 -39.90 3.59 -9.88
C CYS A 418 -41.00 4.55 -10.35
N ARG A 419 -40.74 5.87 -10.32
CA ARG A 419 -41.68 6.89 -10.81
C ARG A 419 -41.92 6.79 -12.32
N GLN A 420 -40.86 6.55 -13.09
CA GLN A 420 -40.97 6.40 -14.53
C GLN A 420 -41.79 5.16 -14.91
N HIS A 421 -41.57 4.04 -14.21
CA HIS A 421 -42.35 2.82 -14.39
C HIS A 421 -43.86 3.07 -14.21
N LEU A 422 -44.24 3.74 -13.12
CA LEU A 422 -45.64 4.08 -12.85
C LEU A 422 -46.21 5.07 -13.88
N SER A 423 -45.40 6.03 -14.33
CA SER A 423 -45.79 6.96 -15.39
C SER A 423 -46.08 6.23 -16.71
N TRP A 424 -45.28 5.22 -17.07
CA TRP A 424 -45.51 4.42 -18.25
C TRP A 424 -46.75 3.53 -18.15
N ILE A 425 -46.99 2.90 -17.00
CA ILE A 425 -48.24 2.16 -16.75
C ILE A 425 -49.45 3.09 -16.92
N ALA A 426 -49.40 4.30 -16.35
CA ALA A 426 -50.47 5.28 -16.50
C ALA A 426 -50.65 5.76 -17.96
N ALA A 427 -49.59 5.74 -18.76
CA ALA A 427 -49.59 6.04 -20.19
C ALA A 427 -50.02 4.85 -21.09
N GLY A 428 -50.40 3.72 -20.49
CA GLY A 428 -50.91 2.53 -21.18
C GLY A 428 -49.85 1.55 -21.68
N LEU A 429 -48.59 1.68 -21.23
CA LEU A 429 -47.57 0.65 -21.49
C LEU A 429 -47.83 -0.57 -20.60
N PRO A 430 -47.40 -1.77 -21.04
CA PRO A 430 -47.41 -2.95 -20.18
C PRO A 430 -46.50 -2.73 -18.96
N ALA A 431 -46.78 -3.45 -17.88
CA ALA A 431 -45.91 -3.48 -16.72
C ALA A 431 -44.63 -4.27 -17.05
N LEU A 432 -43.61 -3.55 -17.52
CA LEU A 432 -42.28 -4.09 -17.82
C LEU A 432 -41.46 -4.21 -16.53
N ARG A 433 -40.52 -5.15 -16.50
CA ARG A 433 -39.52 -5.20 -15.44
C ARG A 433 -38.58 -3.99 -15.58
N MET A 434 -38.35 -3.25 -14.51
CA MET A 434 -37.45 -2.11 -14.42
C MET A 434 -36.17 -2.56 -13.69
N SER A 435 -35.09 -2.72 -14.44
CA SER A 435 -33.79 -3.10 -13.89
C SER A 435 -32.95 -1.88 -13.55
N VAL A 436 -32.31 -1.90 -12.38
CA VAL A 436 -31.48 -0.79 -11.86
C VAL A 436 -30.17 -1.35 -11.32
N ASN A 437 -29.05 -0.84 -11.83
CA ASN A 437 -27.71 -1.13 -11.34
C ASN A 437 -27.46 -0.58 -9.94
N ILE A 438 -26.93 -1.42 -9.06
CA ILE A 438 -26.58 -1.08 -7.68
C ILE A 438 -25.08 -1.22 -7.48
N SER A 439 -24.45 -0.11 -7.08
CA SER A 439 -23.02 -0.11 -6.75
C SER A 439 -22.73 -1.02 -5.55
N ALA A 440 -21.51 -1.58 -5.51
CA ALA A 440 -21.06 -2.37 -4.36
C ALA A 440 -21.15 -1.56 -3.06
N LYS A 441 -20.80 -0.26 -3.11
CA LYS A 441 -20.84 0.61 -1.93
C LYS A 441 -22.25 0.83 -1.40
N GLN A 442 -23.25 1.05 -2.27
CA GLN A 442 -24.66 1.13 -1.84
C GLN A 442 -25.12 -0.18 -1.19
N PHE A 443 -24.82 -1.31 -1.81
CA PHE A 443 -25.22 -2.63 -1.31
C PHE A 443 -24.59 -2.96 0.06
N GLU A 444 -23.34 -2.53 0.28
CA GLU A 444 -22.63 -2.66 1.55
C GLU A 444 -23.18 -1.77 2.68
N GLN A 445 -24.06 -0.79 2.39
CA GLN A 445 -24.62 0.05 3.44
C GLN A 445 -25.54 -0.72 4.39
N PRO A 446 -25.36 -0.57 5.72
CA PRO A 446 -26.31 -1.10 6.68
C PRO A 446 -27.72 -0.56 6.41
N GLY A 447 -28.71 -1.44 6.31
CA GLY A 447 -30.11 -1.07 6.10
C GLY A 447 -30.51 -0.79 4.64
N PHE A 448 -29.66 -1.13 3.66
CA PHE A 448 -29.98 -0.96 2.22
C PHE A 448 -31.33 -1.58 1.83
N ALA A 449 -31.61 -2.82 2.26
CA ALA A 449 -32.91 -3.46 1.99
C ALA A 449 -34.10 -2.68 2.58
N GLY A 450 -33.93 -2.13 3.78
CA GLY A 450 -34.92 -1.25 4.41
C GLY A 450 -35.13 0.05 3.63
N ARG A 451 -34.06 0.61 3.05
CA ARG A 451 -34.15 1.80 2.18
C ARG A 451 -34.92 1.50 0.89
N VAL A 452 -34.64 0.36 0.25
CA VAL A 452 -35.39 -0.10 -0.93
C VAL A 452 -36.87 -0.28 -0.58
N ALA A 453 -37.18 -0.92 0.55
CA ALA A 453 -38.56 -1.09 1.02
C ALA A 453 -39.29 0.26 1.20
N GLN A 454 -38.59 1.25 1.77
CA GLN A 454 -39.13 2.60 1.93
C GLN A 454 -39.40 3.26 0.57
N LEU A 455 -38.47 3.18 -0.39
CA LEU A 455 -38.63 3.77 -1.73
C LEU A 455 -39.79 3.13 -2.51
N ILE A 456 -39.95 1.81 -2.40
CA ILE A 456 -41.10 1.08 -2.97
C ILE A 456 -42.40 1.59 -2.36
N ALA A 457 -42.47 1.70 -1.03
CA ALA A 457 -43.65 2.21 -0.32
C ALA A 457 -43.96 3.69 -0.66
N GLU A 458 -42.94 4.54 -0.78
CA GLU A 458 -43.06 5.95 -1.16
C GLU A 458 -43.60 6.13 -2.57
N THR A 459 -43.19 5.27 -3.51
CA THR A 459 -43.57 5.38 -4.92
C THR A 459 -44.85 4.64 -5.25
N GLY A 460 -45.16 3.56 -4.52
CA GLY A 460 -46.28 2.67 -4.82
C GLY A 460 -45.97 1.66 -5.93
N MET A 461 -44.70 1.46 -6.27
CA MET A 461 -44.28 0.44 -7.24
C MET A 461 -44.56 -0.96 -6.70
N ILE A 462 -45.04 -1.86 -7.56
CA ILE A 462 -45.16 -3.28 -7.20
C ILE A 462 -43.74 -3.88 -7.19
N PRO A 463 -43.28 -4.49 -6.09
CA PRO A 463 -41.90 -4.98 -5.94
C PRO A 463 -41.44 -5.91 -7.06
N GLU A 464 -42.34 -6.77 -7.56
CA GLU A 464 -42.06 -7.78 -8.59
C GLU A 464 -41.64 -7.19 -9.95
N HIS A 465 -41.94 -5.91 -10.16
CA HIS A 465 -41.51 -5.17 -11.36
C HIS A 465 -40.14 -4.52 -11.19
N LEU A 466 -39.55 -4.49 -9.98
CA LEU A 466 -38.21 -3.93 -9.76
C LEU A 466 -37.19 -5.06 -9.77
N GLU A 467 -36.16 -4.93 -10.61
CA GLU A 467 -35.00 -5.81 -10.64
C GLU A 467 -33.76 -5.02 -10.22
N LEU A 468 -33.02 -5.52 -9.23
CA LEU A 468 -31.77 -4.93 -8.80
C LEU A 468 -30.61 -5.73 -9.39
N GLU A 469 -29.71 -5.04 -10.08
CA GLU A 469 -28.55 -5.64 -10.74
C GLU A 469 -27.31 -5.35 -9.89
N LEU A 470 -26.57 -6.41 -9.55
CA LEU A 470 -25.40 -6.36 -8.69
C LEU A 470 -24.26 -7.07 -9.39
N THR A 471 -23.09 -6.43 -9.46
CA THR A 471 -21.92 -7.08 -10.05
C THR A 471 -21.51 -8.30 -9.24
N GLU A 472 -20.93 -9.30 -9.92
CA GLU A 472 -20.40 -10.50 -9.28
C GLU A 472 -19.49 -10.17 -8.07
N GLY A 473 -18.57 -9.22 -8.25
CA GLY A 473 -17.64 -8.79 -7.20
C GLY A 473 -18.34 -8.18 -5.97
N ALA A 474 -19.42 -7.43 -6.16
CA ALA A 474 -20.17 -6.80 -5.07
C ALA A 474 -20.75 -7.84 -4.11
N VAL A 475 -21.23 -8.97 -4.64
CA VAL A 475 -21.87 -10.01 -3.84
C VAL A 475 -20.85 -10.95 -3.20
N MET A 476 -19.68 -11.14 -3.82
CA MET A 476 -18.64 -12.05 -3.33
C MET A 476 -17.75 -11.46 -2.22
N THR A 477 -17.66 -10.13 -2.13
CA THR A 477 -16.78 -9.42 -1.17
C THR A 477 -17.11 -9.76 0.30
N HIS A 478 -18.39 -9.97 0.62
CA HIS A 478 -18.87 -10.42 1.95
C HIS A 478 -20.06 -11.38 1.81
N ALA A 479 -19.82 -12.59 1.30
CA ALA A 479 -20.87 -13.52 0.87
C ALA A 479 -21.98 -13.81 1.90
N ASP A 480 -21.65 -14.01 3.18
CA ASP A 480 -22.66 -14.30 4.22
C ASP A 480 -23.59 -13.10 4.46
N ARG A 481 -23.01 -11.90 4.54
CA ARG A 481 -23.77 -10.65 4.70
C ARG A 481 -24.59 -10.35 3.45
N ALA A 482 -24.00 -10.59 2.27
CA ALA A 482 -24.69 -10.45 1.01
C ALA A 482 -25.90 -11.39 0.91
N ALA A 483 -25.76 -12.66 1.32
CA ALA A 483 -26.85 -13.62 1.37
C ALA A 483 -28.01 -13.13 2.25
N GLN A 484 -27.71 -12.52 3.41
CA GLN A 484 -28.72 -11.93 4.28
C GLN A 484 -29.45 -10.77 3.58
N THR A 485 -28.72 -9.78 3.06
CA THR A 485 -29.32 -8.62 2.37
C THR A 485 -30.13 -9.03 1.15
N LEU A 486 -29.63 -9.98 0.35
CA LEU A 486 -30.37 -10.53 -0.79
C LEU A 486 -31.64 -11.27 -0.35
N GLY A 487 -31.58 -12.00 0.77
CA GLY A 487 -32.75 -12.65 1.37
C GLY A 487 -33.81 -11.64 1.82
N GLU A 488 -33.38 -10.56 2.46
CA GLU A 488 -34.24 -9.44 2.86
C GLU A 488 -34.89 -8.79 1.62
N LEU A 489 -34.11 -8.47 0.59
CA LEU A 489 -34.62 -7.91 -0.67
C LEU A 489 -35.63 -8.85 -1.34
N ARG A 490 -35.32 -10.15 -1.47
CA ARG A 490 -36.26 -11.11 -2.04
C ARG A 490 -37.55 -11.21 -1.22
N SER A 491 -37.48 -11.06 0.10
CA SER A 491 -38.68 -11.07 0.95
C SER A 491 -39.61 -9.87 0.70
N LEU A 492 -39.08 -8.77 0.15
CA LEU A 492 -39.88 -7.64 -0.35
C LEU A 492 -40.59 -7.96 -1.67
N GLY A 493 -40.13 -8.97 -2.40
CA GLY A 493 -40.64 -9.36 -3.72
C GLY A 493 -39.88 -8.76 -4.89
N VAL A 494 -38.75 -8.06 -4.66
CA VAL A 494 -37.91 -7.56 -5.76
C VAL A 494 -37.15 -8.70 -6.44
N LYS A 495 -36.91 -8.56 -7.74
CA LYS A 495 -36.04 -9.46 -8.50
C LYS A 495 -34.58 -9.07 -8.34
N LEU A 496 -33.70 -10.07 -8.40
CA LEU A 496 -32.27 -9.90 -8.21
C LEU A 496 -31.52 -10.52 -9.39
N ALA A 497 -30.63 -9.75 -10.00
CA ALA A 497 -29.78 -10.19 -11.10
C ALA A 497 -28.30 -10.00 -10.75
N ILE A 498 -27.46 -10.95 -11.20
CA ILE A 498 -26.01 -10.80 -11.15
C ILE A 498 -25.52 -10.26 -12.48
N ASP A 499 -24.80 -9.15 -12.42
CA ASP A 499 -24.21 -8.45 -13.55
C ASP A 499 -22.73 -8.79 -13.76
N ASP A 500 -22.22 -8.52 -14.96
CA ASP A 500 -20.84 -8.76 -15.41
C ASP A 500 -20.33 -10.21 -15.17
N PHE A 501 -21.23 -11.20 -15.23
CA PHE A 501 -20.93 -12.57 -14.77
C PHE A 501 -19.88 -13.25 -15.66
N GLY A 502 -18.84 -13.81 -15.02
CA GLY A 502 -17.76 -14.54 -15.70
C GLY A 502 -16.48 -13.72 -15.89
N THR A 503 -16.49 -12.43 -15.55
CA THR A 503 -15.29 -11.57 -15.54
C THR A 503 -14.47 -11.69 -14.26
N GLY A 504 -15.02 -12.33 -13.21
CA GLY A 504 -14.41 -12.52 -11.90
C GLY A 504 -14.27 -13.98 -11.44
N TYR A 505 -13.80 -14.18 -10.21
CA TYR A 505 -13.69 -15.51 -9.58
C TYR A 505 -15.03 -15.90 -8.93
N SER A 506 -15.89 -16.58 -9.68
CA SER A 506 -17.17 -17.07 -9.16
C SER A 506 -16.98 -18.29 -8.25
N SER A 507 -17.43 -18.17 -7.00
CA SER A 507 -17.64 -19.34 -6.16
C SER A 507 -19.02 -19.93 -6.45
N LEU A 508 -19.07 -20.95 -7.30
CA LEU A 508 -20.31 -21.67 -7.67
C LEU A 508 -21.10 -22.17 -6.45
N SER A 509 -20.43 -22.40 -5.32
CA SER A 509 -21.09 -22.80 -4.06
C SER A 509 -22.01 -21.72 -3.51
N TYR A 510 -21.62 -20.43 -3.60
CA TYR A 510 -22.43 -19.30 -3.12
C TYR A 510 -23.55 -18.95 -4.09
N LEU A 511 -23.29 -19.04 -5.41
CA LEU A 511 -24.32 -18.80 -6.43
C LEU A 511 -25.54 -19.71 -6.24
N ARG A 512 -25.33 -20.96 -5.82
CA ARG A 512 -26.40 -21.91 -5.47
C ARG A 512 -27.26 -21.46 -4.29
N THR A 513 -26.67 -20.75 -3.33
CA THR A 513 -27.35 -20.31 -2.10
C THR A 513 -27.99 -18.94 -2.23
N PHE A 514 -27.54 -18.12 -3.17
CA PHE A 514 -28.05 -16.78 -3.34
C PHE A 514 -29.46 -16.79 -3.94
N PRO A 515 -30.38 -15.97 -3.41
CA PRO A 515 -31.76 -15.93 -3.86
C PRO A 515 -31.93 -15.09 -5.15
N ILE A 516 -31.11 -15.36 -6.16
CA ILE A 516 -31.08 -14.63 -7.43
C ILE A 516 -32.07 -15.21 -8.44
N ASN A 517 -32.47 -14.38 -9.42
CA ASN A 517 -33.40 -14.74 -10.48
C ASN A 517 -32.72 -14.87 -11.84
N LYS A 518 -31.68 -14.07 -12.08
CA LYS A 518 -31.10 -13.89 -13.40
C LYS A 518 -29.58 -13.73 -13.35
N ILE A 519 -28.91 -14.20 -14.41
CA ILE A 519 -27.51 -13.93 -14.70
C ILE A 519 -27.42 -13.10 -15.99
N LYS A 520 -26.69 -11.98 -15.95
CA LYS A 520 -26.36 -11.17 -17.12
C LYS A 520 -24.96 -11.56 -17.62
N ILE A 521 -24.87 -11.89 -18.90
CA ILE A 521 -23.63 -12.31 -19.57
C ILE A 521 -22.97 -11.06 -20.12
N ASP A 522 -21.78 -10.75 -19.61
CA ASP A 522 -21.02 -9.55 -19.95
C ASP A 522 -20.76 -9.44 -21.46
N GLN A 523 -20.88 -8.21 -21.98
CA GLN A 523 -20.68 -7.90 -23.40
C GLN A 523 -19.31 -8.33 -23.96
N SER A 524 -18.26 -8.44 -23.13
CA SER A 524 -16.93 -8.87 -23.55
C SER A 524 -16.89 -10.32 -24.05
N PHE A 525 -17.85 -11.14 -23.62
CA PHE A 525 -18.04 -12.51 -24.14
C PHE A 525 -19.00 -12.58 -25.32
N ILE A 526 -19.83 -11.55 -25.53
CA ILE A 526 -20.79 -11.49 -26.65
C ILE A 526 -20.17 -10.86 -27.89
N ARG A 527 -19.34 -9.84 -27.71
CA ARG A 527 -18.68 -9.12 -28.80
C ARG A 527 -17.79 -10.05 -29.60
N ASP A 528 -17.95 -10.02 -30.93
CA ASP A 528 -17.19 -10.84 -31.89
C ASP A 528 -17.23 -12.36 -31.58
N ILE A 529 -18.31 -12.84 -30.94
CA ILE A 529 -18.47 -14.23 -30.49
C ILE A 529 -18.35 -15.25 -31.63
N GLU A 530 -18.77 -14.89 -32.84
CA GLU A 530 -18.72 -15.73 -34.03
C GLU A 530 -17.29 -16.01 -34.51
N ASN A 531 -16.33 -15.15 -34.15
CA ASN A 531 -14.92 -15.27 -34.50
C ASN A 531 -14.04 -15.72 -33.32
N THR A 532 -14.63 -15.89 -32.14
CA THR A 532 -13.91 -16.16 -30.89
C THR A 532 -14.45 -17.42 -30.21
N PRO A 533 -13.97 -18.63 -30.59
CA PRO A 533 -14.49 -19.90 -30.05
C PRO A 533 -14.41 -20.02 -28.51
N ALA A 534 -13.46 -19.33 -27.88
CA ALA A 534 -13.34 -19.27 -26.43
C ALA A 534 -14.52 -18.52 -25.78
N ASN A 535 -14.91 -17.37 -26.36
CA ASN A 535 -16.06 -16.59 -25.91
C ASN A 535 -17.35 -17.39 -26.07
N GLU A 536 -17.55 -18.05 -27.22
CA GLU A 536 -18.71 -18.92 -27.44
C GLU A 536 -18.80 -20.05 -26.40
N ALA A 537 -17.66 -20.70 -26.09
CA ALA A 537 -17.61 -21.75 -25.07
C ALA A 537 -17.99 -21.23 -23.67
N ILE A 538 -17.54 -20.03 -23.30
CA ILE A 538 -17.87 -19.39 -22.02
C ILE A 538 -19.37 -19.06 -21.96
N VAL A 539 -19.92 -18.40 -22.99
CA VAL A 539 -21.35 -18.06 -23.08
C VAL A 539 -22.22 -19.31 -22.95
N LYS A 540 -21.88 -20.38 -23.69
CA LYS A 540 -22.57 -21.67 -23.60
C LYS A 540 -22.52 -22.27 -22.20
N ALA A 541 -21.37 -22.19 -21.52
CA ALA A 541 -21.22 -22.68 -20.16
C ALA A 541 -22.07 -21.87 -19.16
N ILE A 542 -22.10 -20.54 -19.28
CA ILE A 542 -22.93 -19.66 -18.43
C ILE A 542 -24.42 -19.95 -18.64
N ILE A 543 -24.87 -20.10 -19.89
CA ILE A 543 -26.27 -20.43 -20.18
C ILE A 543 -26.65 -21.81 -19.59
N ALA A 544 -25.80 -22.82 -19.78
CA ALA A 544 -26.02 -24.14 -19.21
C ALA A 544 -26.06 -24.13 -17.67
N LEU A 545 -25.22 -23.30 -17.04
CA LEU A 545 -25.21 -23.10 -15.59
C LEU A 545 -26.51 -22.45 -15.11
N GLY A 546 -26.94 -21.36 -15.75
CA GLY A 546 -28.21 -20.68 -15.44
C GLY A 546 -29.38 -21.65 -15.50
N ASN A 547 -29.50 -22.40 -16.60
CA ASN A 547 -30.52 -23.44 -16.77
C ASN A 547 -30.48 -24.51 -15.66
N SER A 548 -29.29 -24.96 -15.27
CA SER A 548 -29.13 -25.98 -14.22
C SER A 548 -29.51 -25.50 -12.82
N LEU A 549 -29.40 -24.19 -12.57
CA LEU A 549 -29.77 -23.54 -11.32
C LEU A 549 -31.20 -22.98 -11.34
N GLY A 550 -31.90 -23.07 -12.47
CA GLY A 550 -33.24 -22.50 -12.64
C GLY A 550 -33.25 -20.96 -12.71
N LEU A 551 -32.17 -20.38 -13.22
CA LEU A 551 -31.97 -18.94 -13.39
C LEU A 551 -32.19 -18.53 -14.85
N GLU A 552 -32.80 -17.36 -15.05
CA GLU A 552 -32.87 -16.73 -16.37
C GLU A 552 -31.48 -16.24 -16.78
N THR A 553 -31.22 -16.17 -18.08
CA THR A 553 -29.95 -15.68 -18.64
C THR A 553 -30.24 -14.60 -19.66
N ILE A 554 -29.55 -13.46 -19.54
CA ILE A 554 -29.61 -12.38 -20.52
C ILE A 554 -28.22 -12.15 -21.13
N ALA A 555 -28.15 -12.03 -22.45
CA ALA A 555 -26.90 -11.65 -23.14
C ALA A 555 -26.89 -10.14 -23.40
N GLU A 556 -25.82 -9.47 -22.97
CA GLU A 556 -25.66 -8.02 -23.10
C GLU A 556 -24.78 -7.63 -24.27
N GLY A 557 -24.94 -6.40 -24.75
CA GLY A 557 -24.10 -5.87 -25.82
C GLY A 557 -24.29 -6.56 -27.17
N VAL A 558 -25.46 -7.16 -27.43
CA VAL A 558 -25.77 -7.71 -28.76
C VAL A 558 -25.96 -6.56 -29.76
N GLU A 559 -25.01 -6.39 -30.68
CA GLU A 559 -25.00 -5.29 -31.66
C GLU A 559 -25.40 -5.75 -33.06
N ASN A 560 -25.13 -7.01 -33.41
CA ASN A 560 -25.36 -7.51 -34.77
C ASN A 560 -26.18 -8.82 -34.82
N LEU A 561 -26.63 -9.18 -36.03
CA LEU A 561 -27.48 -10.35 -36.26
C LEU A 561 -26.73 -11.68 -36.00
N ALA A 562 -25.42 -11.73 -36.23
CA ALA A 562 -24.63 -12.94 -36.00
C ALA A 562 -24.52 -13.26 -34.50
N GLU A 563 -24.25 -12.23 -33.67
CA GLU A 563 -24.27 -12.33 -32.21
C GLU A 563 -25.64 -12.78 -31.71
N LEU A 564 -26.73 -12.18 -32.22
CA LEU A 564 -28.10 -12.54 -31.86
C LEU A 564 -28.42 -14.00 -32.18
N GLU A 565 -28.14 -14.46 -33.39
CA GLU A 565 -28.40 -15.85 -33.79
C GLU A 565 -27.51 -16.83 -33.02
N CYS A 566 -26.28 -16.45 -32.67
CA CYS A 566 -25.39 -17.26 -31.83
C CYS A 566 -26.01 -17.49 -30.44
N VAL A 567 -26.35 -16.43 -29.69
CA VAL A 567 -26.91 -16.57 -28.33
C VAL A 567 -28.28 -17.25 -28.33
N LYS A 568 -29.06 -17.06 -29.40
CA LYS A 568 -30.34 -17.74 -29.61
C LYS A 568 -30.15 -19.23 -29.87
N SER A 569 -29.13 -19.63 -30.63
CA SER A 569 -28.81 -21.05 -30.87
C SER A 569 -28.43 -21.79 -29.59
N HIS A 570 -27.83 -21.09 -28.63
CA HIS A 570 -27.49 -21.60 -27.30
C HIS A 570 -28.65 -21.53 -26.30
N GLN A 571 -29.86 -21.13 -26.74
CA GLN A 571 -31.07 -21.04 -25.92
C GLN A 571 -30.97 -20.03 -24.78
N CYS A 572 -30.30 -18.89 -25.00
CA CYS A 572 -30.38 -17.76 -24.07
C CYS A 572 -31.85 -17.28 -23.95
N HIS A 573 -32.24 -16.80 -22.77
CA HIS A 573 -33.63 -16.41 -22.51
C HIS A 573 -33.94 -15.00 -23.03
N GLU A 574 -33.09 -14.04 -22.66
CA GLU A 574 -33.26 -12.63 -22.94
C GLU A 574 -32.02 -12.06 -23.65
N VAL A 575 -32.19 -10.94 -24.36
CA VAL A 575 -31.09 -10.17 -24.97
C VAL A 575 -31.29 -8.68 -24.76
N GLN A 576 -30.16 -7.97 -24.67
CA GLN A 576 -30.10 -6.53 -24.60
C GLN A 576 -28.90 -6.03 -25.41
N GLY A 577 -29.10 -4.98 -26.20
CA GLY A 577 -28.02 -4.41 -27.00
C GLY A 577 -28.48 -3.51 -28.13
N TYR A 578 -27.52 -2.94 -28.85
CA TYR A 578 -27.76 -1.94 -29.89
C TYR A 578 -28.41 -2.50 -31.15
N HIS A 579 -28.44 -3.83 -31.31
CA HIS A 579 -29.21 -4.47 -32.36
C HIS A 579 -30.69 -4.05 -32.33
N PHE A 580 -31.26 -3.89 -31.14
CA PHE A 580 -32.66 -3.49 -30.96
C PHE A 580 -32.81 -1.99 -30.75
N ALA A 581 -32.11 -1.46 -29.74
CA ALA A 581 -32.11 -0.03 -29.44
C ALA A 581 -30.89 0.36 -28.60
N ARG A 582 -30.37 1.55 -28.88
CA ARG A 582 -29.52 2.28 -27.93
C ARG A 582 -30.37 2.75 -26.74
N PRO A 583 -29.77 3.09 -25.59
CA PRO A 583 -30.50 3.66 -24.45
C PRO A 583 -31.28 4.93 -24.81
N LEU A 584 -32.60 4.91 -24.63
CA LEU A 584 -33.52 5.95 -25.07
C LEU A 584 -33.96 6.85 -23.91
N ALA A 585 -34.22 8.13 -24.19
CA ALA A 585 -34.92 8.98 -23.23
C ALA A 585 -36.35 8.46 -22.99
N PRO A 586 -37.01 8.78 -21.85
CA PRO A 586 -38.28 8.16 -21.49
C PRO A 586 -39.40 8.33 -22.52
N GLY A 587 -39.45 9.47 -23.23
CA GLY A 587 -40.42 9.70 -24.31
C GLY A 587 -40.10 8.92 -25.59
N ASP A 588 -38.82 8.83 -25.94
CA ASP A 588 -38.36 8.09 -27.12
C ASP A 588 -38.57 6.59 -26.96
N PHE A 589 -38.38 6.06 -25.74
CA PHE A 589 -38.69 4.67 -25.41
C PHE A 589 -40.14 4.32 -25.68
N VAL A 590 -41.09 5.19 -25.29
CA VAL A 590 -42.53 4.97 -25.50
C VAL A 590 -42.86 4.89 -27.00
N THR A 591 -42.26 5.77 -27.80
CA THR A 591 -42.43 5.78 -29.26
C THR A 591 -41.87 4.50 -29.87
N TRP A 592 -40.62 4.17 -29.55
CA TRP A 592 -39.95 2.97 -30.02
C TRP A 592 -40.71 1.68 -29.65
N HIS A 593 -41.19 1.55 -28.41
CA HIS A 593 -41.91 0.36 -27.95
C HIS A 593 -43.22 0.15 -28.76
N ARG A 594 -43.94 1.23 -29.09
CA ARG A 594 -45.18 1.14 -29.89
C ARG A 594 -44.88 0.72 -31.33
N GLU A 595 -43.82 1.24 -31.93
CA GLU A 595 -43.37 0.85 -33.27
C GLU A 595 -42.89 -0.60 -33.32
N PHE A 596 -42.13 -1.03 -32.31
CA PHE A 596 -41.65 -2.40 -32.19
C PHE A 596 -42.80 -3.40 -32.13
N LEU A 597 -43.85 -3.12 -31.34
CA LEU A 597 -45.07 -3.95 -31.32
C LEU A 597 -45.81 -3.95 -32.67
N GLY A 598 -45.87 -2.82 -33.35
CA GLY A 598 -46.51 -2.72 -34.67
C GLY A 598 -45.79 -3.51 -35.76
N THR A 599 -44.47 -3.67 -35.62
CA THR A 599 -43.62 -4.43 -36.56
C THR A 599 -43.63 -5.93 -36.25
N ALA A 600 -43.76 -6.31 -34.97
CA ALA A 600 -43.85 -7.72 -34.56
C ALA A 600 -45.24 -8.35 -34.83
N ALA A 601 -46.28 -7.52 -34.98
CA ALA A 601 -47.65 -7.96 -35.30
C ALA A 601 -47.95 -8.03 -36.81
N ALA A 602 -47.03 -7.56 -37.67
CA ALA A 602 -47.10 -7.60 -39.13
C ALA A 602 -46.25 -8.75 -39.68
#